data_AF-A0A9W6LJA1-F1
#
_entry.id   AF-A0A9W6LJA1-F1
#
_cell.length_a   1.000
_cell.length_b   1.000
_cell.length_c   1.000
_cell.angle_alpha   90.00
_cell.angle_beta   90.00
_cell.angle_gamma   90.00
#
_symmetry.space_group_name_H-M   'P 1'
#
loop_
_entity.id
_entity.type
_entity.pdbx_description
1 polymer ?
#
loop_
_entity_poly.entity_id
_entity_poly.type
_entity_poly.pdbx_seq_one_letter_code
_entity_poly.pdbx_strand_id
1 'polypeptide(L)' 'MPDQVLTNTIYFILLLPFSVIAAVMVYLITYNEYMHHYITKKEPRKIALETAIFTFVFFIVVGFFIVYVLINWIEK' A
#
# COMPACT_ATOMS: atom_id res chain seq x y z
N MET A 1 14.16 27.11 2.97
CA MET A 1 12.68 27.13 3.05
C MET A 1 11.97 26.50 1.84
N PRO A 2 12.46 26.54 0.58
CA PRO A 2 11.86 25.72 -0.50
C PRO A 2 12.23 24.23 -0.39
N ASP A 3 13.38 23.94 0.22
CA ASP A 3 13.97 22.63 0.46
C ASP A 3 13.06 21.71 1.30
N GLN A 4 12.37 22.28 2.30
CA GLN A 4 11.47 21.55 3.20
C GLN A 4 10.16 21.16 2.53
N VAL A 5 9.59 22.05 1.70
CA VAL A 5 8.40 21.76 0.88
C VAL A 5 8.72 20.66 -0.13
N LEU A 6 9.90 20.70 -0.74
CA LEU A 6 10.37 19.68 -1.66
C LEU A 6 10.48 18.31 -0.98
N THR A 7 11.11 18.23 0.19
CA THR A 7 11.24 16.99 0.96
C THR A 7 9.88 16.40 1.34
N ASN A 8 8.95 17.22 1.85
CA ASN A 8 7.60 16.76 2.22
C ASN A 8 6.86 16.21 0.99
N THR A 9 6.97 16.90 -0.14
CA THR A 9 6.36 16.48 -1.41
C THR A 9 6.90 15.13 -1.88
N ILE A 10 8.22 14.90 -1.77
CA ILE A 10 8.85 13.63 -2.14
C ILE A 10 8.30 12.48 -1.30
N TYR A 11 8.13 12.66 0.01
CA TYR A 11 7.59 11.61 0.89
C TYR A 11 6.17 11.17 0.47
N PHE A 12 5.29 12.12 0.14
CA PHE A 12 3.94 11.80 -0.35
C PHE A 12 3.95 11.15 -1.75
N ILE A 13 4.83 11.61 -2.64
CA ILE A 13 4.97 11.03 -3.99
C ILE A 13 5.43 9.57 -3.92
N LEU A 14 6.30 9.21 -2.97
CA LEU A 14 6.76 7.83 -2.80
C LEU A 14 5.70 6.92 -2.18
N LEU A 15 4.88 7.43 -1.26
CA LEU A 15 3.85 6.65 -0.57
C LEU A 15 2.87 5.95 -1.53
N LEU A 16 2.42 6.66 -2.56
CA LEU A 16 1.39 6.17 -3.47
C LEU A 16 1.85 4.96 -4.32
N PRO A 17 2.99 5.01 -5.06
CA PRO A 17 3.46 3.85 -5.82
C PRO A 17 3.80 2.66 -4.94
N PHE A 18 4.37 2.86 -3.74
CA PHE A 18 4.65 1.74 -2.84
C PHE A 18 3.37 1.06 -2.32
N SER A 19 2.32 1.84 -2.05
CA SER A 19 1.01 1.29 -1.65
C SER A 19 0.37 0.48 -2.79
N VAL A 20 0.47 0.96 -4.03
CA VAL A 20 -0.01 0.23 -5.22
C VAL A 20 0.78 -1.06 -5.43
N ILE A 21 2.12 -1.02 -5.36
CA ILE A 21 2.97 -2.20 -5.50
C ILE A 21 2.62 -3.23 -4.43
N ALA A 22 2.48 -2.82 -3.17
CA ALA A 22 2.10 -3.71 -2.08
C ALA A 22 0.74 -4.39 -2.34
N ALA A 23 -0.25 -3.64 -2.79
CA ALA A 23 -1.58 -4.17 -3.13
C ALA A 23 -1.53 -5.18 -4.29
N VAL A 24 -0.78 -4.87 -5.36
CA VAL A 24 -0.58 -5.79 -6.49
C VAL A 24 0.12 -7.06 -6.06
N MET A 25 1.16 -6.96 -5.23
CA MET A 25 1.88 -8.13 -4.70
C MET A 25 0.95 -9.00 -3.86
N VAL A 26 0.17 -8.41 -2.96
CA VAL A 26 -0.80 -9.15 -2.15
C VAL A 26 -1.87 -9.81 -3.01
N TYR A 27 -2.37 -9.14 -4.05
CA TYR A 27 -3.29 -9.76 -5.00
C TYR A 27 -2.68 -11.01 -5.62
N LEU A 28 -1.46 -10.92 -6.16
CA LEU A 28 -0.80 -12.02 -6.86
C LEU A 28 -0.51 -13.20 -5.92
N ILE A 29 0.01 -12.93 -4.73
CA ILE A 29 0.29 -13.94 -3.71
C ILE A 29 -1.01 -14.63 -3.28
N THR A 30 -2.02 -13.85 -2.91
CA THR A 30 -3.32 -14.38 -2.45
C THR A 30 -4.00 -15.19 -3.54
N TYR A 31 -4.04 -14.68 -4.77
CA TYR A 31 -4.64 -15.40 -5.89
C TYR A 31 -3.93 -16.73 -6.15
N ASN A 32 -2.59 -16.72 -6.16
CA ASN A 32 -1.79 -17.92 -6.38
C ASN A 32 -2.03 -18.97 -5.28
N GLU A 33 -2.08 -18.56 -4.02
CA GLU A 33 -2.34 -19.46 -2.88
C GLU A 33 -3.74 -20.10 -2.99
N TYR A 34 -4.78 -19.28 -3.17
CA TYR A 34 -6.15 -19.76 -3.15
C TYR A 34 -6.56 -20.49 -4.44
N MET A 35 -5.90 -20.26 -5.58
CA MET A 35 -6.21 -20.97 -6.82
C MET A 35 -6.01 -22.49 -6.71
N HIS A 36 -5.13 -22.96 -5.82
CA HIS A 36 -4.92 -24.39 -5.58
C HIS A 36 -6.00 -25.03 -4.70
N HIS A 37 -6.72 -24.23 -3.93
CA HIS A 37 -7.69 -24.70 -2.93
C HIS A 37 -9.14 -24.71 -3.46
N TYR A 38 -9.44 -23.93 -4.50
CA TYR A 38 -10.78 -23.80 -5.04
C TYR A 38 -10.92 -24.44 -6.44
N ILE A 39 -12.03 -25.14 -6.65
CA ILE A 39 -12.39 -25.75 -7.95
C ILE A 39 -12.63 -24.66 -9.00
N THR A 40 -13.13 -23.49 -8.59
CA THR A 40 -13.44 -22.37 -9.50
C THR A 40 -12.52 -21.17 -9.23
N LYS A 41 -12.21 -20.42 -10.29
CA LYS A 41 -11.37 -19.20 -10.20
C LYS A 41 -12.10 -17.98 -9.65
N LYS A 42 -13.41 -18.07 -9.42
CA LYS A 42 -14.23 -16.92 -8.97
C LYS A 42 -13.91 -16.53 -7.53
N GLU A 43 -13.87 -17.50 -6.62
CA GLU A 43 -13.58 -17.27 -5.20
C GLU A 43 -12.14 -16.75 -4.98
N PRO A 44 -11.07 -17.36 -5.56
CA PRO A 44 -9.71 -16.84 -5.43
C PRO A 44 -9.55 -15.40 -5.90
N ARG A 45 -10.19 -15.01 -7.02
CA ARG A 45 -10.12 -13.64 -7.54
C ARG A 45 -10.79 -12.65 -6.61
N LYS A 46 -11.96 -13.00 -6.06
CA LYS A 46 -12.68 -12.15 -5.11
C LYS A 46 -11.86 -11.94 -3.84
N ILE A 47 -11.38 -13.02 -3.23
CA ILE A 47 -10.57 -12.97 -2.01
C ILE A 47 -9.29 -12.15 -2.26
N ALA A 48 -8.56 -12.43 -3.36
CA ALA A 48 -7.36 -11.68 -3.69
C ALA A 48 -7.61 -10.18 -3.88
N LEU A 49 -8.73 -9.80 -4.51
CA LEU A 49 -9.08 -8.41 -4.75
C LEU A 49 -9.51 -7.70 -3.45
N GLU A 50 -10.29 -8.35 -2.59
CA GLU A 50 -10.65 -7.84 -1.26
C GLU A 50 -9.40 -7.61 -0.40
N THR A 51 -8.49 -8.58 -0.36
CA THR A 51 -7.22 -8.46 0.38
C THR A 51 -6.33 -7.36 -0.20
N ALA A 52 -6.23 -7.24 -1.52
CA ALA A 52 -5.43 -6.21 -2.18
C ALA A 52 -5.96 -4.79 -1.90
N ILE A 53 -7.28 -4.59 -1.94
CA ILE A 53 -7.91 -3.30 -1.60
C ILE A 53 -7.65 -2.98 -0.13
N PHE A 54 -7.82 -3.94 0.77
CA PHE A 54 -7.51 -3.77 2.18
C PHE A 54 -6.04 -3.36 2.39
N THR A 55 -5.11 -4.08 1.76
CA THR A 55 -3.68 -3.77 1.80
C THR A 55 -3.38 -2.37 1.29
N PHE A 56 -3.97 -1.97 0.16
CA PHE A 56 -3.78 -0.62 -0.39
C PHE A 56 -4.18 0.46 0.62
N VAL A 57 -5.39 0.35 1.18
CA VAL A 57 -5.91 1.31 2.16
C VAL A 57 -5.06 1.30 3.43
N PHE A 58 -4.68 0.12 3.92
CA PHE A 58 -3.82 -0.03 5.08
C PHE A 58 -2.47 0.69 4.91
N PHE A 59 -1.79 0.47 3.78
CA PHE A 59 -0.51 1.12 3.51
C PHE A 59 -0.63 2.62 3.27
N ILE A 60 -1.74 3.10 2.70
CA ILE A 60 -2.01 4.54 2.65
C ILE A 60 -2.10 5.13 4.05
N VAL A 61 -2.93 4.54 4.92
CA VAL A 61 -3.14 5.05 6.29
C VAL A 61 -1.85 5.02 7.10
N VAL A 62 -1.13 3.90 7.07
CA VAL A 62 0.16 3.74 7.74
C VAL A 62 1.20 4.71 7.17
N GLY A 63 1.26 4.84 5.84
CA GLY A 63 2.16 5.76 5.17
C GLY A 63 1.91 7.21 5.59
N PHE A 64 0.65 7.65 5.66
CA PHE A 64 0.30 8.99 6.13
C PHE A 64 0.79 9.22 7.56
N PHE A 65 0.63 8.22 8.43
CA PHE A 65 1.11 8.30 9.81
C PHE A 65 2.64 8.38 9.88
N ILE A 66 3.35 7.58 9.08
CA ILE A 66 4.82 7.62 9.00
C ILE A 66 5.29 8.99 8.51
N VAL A 67 4.71 9.52 7.43
CA VAL A 67 5.07 10.84 6.90
C VAL A 67 4.81 11.93 7.95
N TYR A 68 3.68 11.87 8.64
CA TYR A 68 3.37 12.79 9.73
C TYR A 68 4.43 12.74 10.83
N VAL A 69 4.81 11.55 11.31
CA VAL A 69 5.84 11.39 12.35
C VAL A 69 7.19 11.91 11.86
N LEU A 70 7.59 11.61 10.62
CA LEU A 70 8.86 12.05 10.05
C LEU A 70 8.95 13.57 9.97
N ILE A 71 7.90 14.24 9.48
CA ILE A 71 7.85 15.70 9.40
C ILE A 71 7.99 16.31 10.80
N ASN A 72 7.18 15.87 11.77
CA ASN A 72 7.21 16.42 13.13
C ASN A 72 8.51 16.12 13.89
N TRP A 73 9.22 15.05 13.53
CA TRP A 73 10.51 14.73 14.13
C TRP A 73 11.65 15.52 13.49
N ILE A 74 11.65 15.70 12.16
CA ILE A 74 12.66 16.49 11.44
C ILE A 74 12.53 17.99 11.72
N GLU A 75 11.32 18.47 12.01
CA GLU A 75 11.05 19.88 12.34
C GLU A 75 11.42 20.29 13.77
N LYS A 76 11.79 19.33 14.61
CA LYS A 76 12.36 19.58 15.95
C LYS A 76 13.87 19.74 15.90
#